data_AF-A0A7L1TS07-F1
#
_entry.id   AF-A0A7L1TS07-F1
#
_cell.length_a   1.000
_cell.length_b   1.000
_cell.length_c   1.000
_cell.angle_alpha   90.00
_cell.angle_beta   90.00
_cell.angle_gamma   90.00
#
_symmetry.space_group_name_H-M   'P 1'
#
loop_
_entity.id
_entity.type
_entity.pdbx_description
1 polymer ?
#
loop_
_entity_poly.entity_id
_entity_poly.type
_entity_poly.pdbx_seq_one_letter_code
_entity_poly.pdbx_strand_id
1 'polypeptide(L)'
;QDQQLRAVQEENELQRQKLQEEVTGYREQSKQHSLTILALEDRLLEATQQQKVLEEEKAALQVVWPIPHHRVTPGDQKAGFSMAVRSALIFPRKLQEELAVAQGMLLEKKAVISRLTRELSEARARMSDMRGELSEEQKVELEHSQRQLKHREWEVNQLREKLSEMSSLVEEKDQALKAAAEELRYTLTSRCHSVGPQQLVAVSTLSLCCARCRLGRQEPGFFQEPASDLAELGARCRGLRHEETIQRQKEGLAELRERVKMQEKRQHSGAVKSNSEPLVVRVKDLHGKIVQQRGLELEPAPVLGEKLKGGKVPDHVADGGLFRITNSTVSLEMAEATDLGEKMYLDVIGALGSLVEMKELSGMQPLQHLPQERRAEVGLQRQKALELLYRKIRNLQVRLERKEEMLKDYEGSVEQLRQSQASLRRCQEEMSSLEDEAHREAEEKALLREALQRMQLQLDREKRLRQAAKRHKV
;
A
#
# COMPACT_ATOMS: atom_id res chain seq x y z
N GLN A 1 -25.43 23.24 34.63
CA GLN A 1 -25.77 23.74 33.28
C GLN A 1 -25.02 25.04 32.99
N ASP A 2 -25.08 26.05 33.86
CA ASP A 2 -24.35 27.33 33.66
C ASP A 2 -22.83 27.22 33.54
N GLN A 3 -22.18 26.30 34.26
CA GLN A 3 -20.72 26.10 34.17
C GLN A 3 -20.29 25.49 32.82
N GLN A 4 -21.11 24.62 32.24
CA GLN A 4 -20.83 24.02 30.92
C GLN A 4 -21.02 25.05 29.80
N LEU A 5 -22.02 25.93 29.91
CA LEU A 5 -22.23 27.02 28.97
C LEU A 5 -21.08 28.03 28.98
N ARG A 6 -20.53 28.35 30.17
CA ARG A 6 -19.34 29.23 30.28
C ARG A 6 -18.09 28.61 29.66
N ALA A 7 -17.83 27.32 29.90
CA ALA A 7 -16.69 26.63 29.31
C ALA A 7 -16.75 26.62 27.76
N VAL A 8 -17.94 26.38 27.19
CA VAL A 8 -18.16 26.42 25.74
C VAL A 8 -18.01 27.85 25.18
N GLN A 9 -18.41 28.88 25.93
CA GLN A 9 -18.20 30.28 25.54
C GLN A 9 -16.71 30.64 25.54
N GLU A 10 -15.98 30.28 26.60
CA GLU A 10 -14.53 30.50 26.71
C GLU A 10 -13.75 29.76 25.60
N GLU A 11 -14.14 28.53 25.27
CA GLU A 11 -13.54 27.77 24.18
C GLU A 11 -13.80 28.40 22.80
N ASN A 12 -15.03 28.89 22.55
CA ASN A 12 -15.35 29.62 21.33
C ASN A 12 -14.59 30.94 21.22
N GLU A 13 -14.40 31.66 22.32
CA GLU A 13 -13.59 32.89 22.35
C GLU A 13 -12.12 32.59 22.07
N LEU A 14 -11.56 31.52 22.64
CA LEU A 14 -10.20 31.07 22.36
C LEU A 14 -10.02 30.68 20.89
N GLN A 15 -10.99 29.97 20.30
CA GLN A 15 -10.97 29.61 18.88
C GLN A 15 -11.03 30.85 17.99
N ARG A 16 -11.86 31.85 18.34
CA ARG A 16 -11.92 33.13 17.63
C ARG A 16 -10.60 33.89 17.68
N GLN A 17 -9.94 33.91 18.83
CA GLN A 17 -8.62 34.54 18.98
C GLN A 17 -7.57 33.86 18.10
N LYS A 18 -7.50 32.52 18.11
CA LYS A 18 -6.58 31.75 17.26
C LYS A 18 -6.81 32.02 15.77
N LEU A 19 -8.07 31.99 15.32
CA LEU A 19 -8.41 32.31 13.94
C LEU A 19 -8.03 33.74 13.57
N GLN A 20 -8.18 34.69 14.50
CA GLN A 20 -7.80 36.08 14.28
C GLN A 20 -6.28 36.24 14.15
N GLU A 21 -5.49 35.51 14.94
CA GLU A 21 -4.02 35.44 14.83
C GLU A 21 -3.55 34.81 13.51
N GLU A 22 -4.21 33.74 13.07
CA GLU A 22 -3.92 33.13 11.76
C GLU A 22 -4.22 34.12 10.62
N VAL A 23 -5.35 34.82 10.66
CA VAL A 23 -5.72 35.82 9.65
C VAL A 23 -4.73 36.99 9.63
N THR A 24 -4.25 37.47 10.78
CA THR A 24 -3.24 38.54 10.80
C THR A 24 -1.90 38.04 10.27
N GLY A 25 -1.51 36.79 10.58
CA GLY A 25 -0.34 36.13 10.00
C GLY A 25 -0.40 36.04 8.47
N TYR A 26 -1.51 35.58 7.91
CA TYR A 26 -1.70 35.50 6.45
C TYR A 26 -1.71 36.89 5.80
N ARG A 27 -2.31 37.90 6.45
CA ARG A 27 -2.26 39.28 5.95
C ARG A 27 -0.84 39.81 5.89
N GLU A 28 -0.03 39.53 6.91
CA GLU A 28 1.37 39.96 6.91
C GLU A 28 2.18 39.23 5.84
N GLN A 29 2.01 37.91 5.69
CA GLN A 29 2.63 37.16 4.61
C GLN A 29 2.28 37.72 3.23
N SER A 30 1.00 38.04 3.00
CA SER A 30 0.54 38.66 1.75
C SER A 30 1.20 40.01 1.48
N LYS A 31 1.39 40.85 2.51
CA LYS A 31 2.14 42.11 2.39
C LYS A 31 3.61 41.87 2.04
N GLN A 32 4.28 40.95 2.73
CA GLN A 32 5.68 40.62 2.47
C GLN A 32 5.88 40.08 1.04
N HIS A 33 4.97 39.23 0.56
CA HIS A 33 4.98 38.76 -0.83
C HIS A 33 4.78 39.91 -1.82
N SER A 34 3.85 40.82 -1.55
CA SER A 34 3.61 42.00 -2.40
C SER A 34 4.86 42.89 -2.50
N LEU A 35 5.54 43.15 -1.38
CA LEU A 35 6.81 43.90 -1.36
C LEU A 35 7.92 43.19 -2.13
N THR A 36 8.00 41.86 -2.00
CA THR A 36 8.99 41.05 -2.73
C THR A 36 8.73 41.10 -4.23
N ILE A 37 7.47 41.02 -4.66
CA ILE A 37 7.09 41.13 -6.08
C ILE A 37 7.50 42.50 -6.63
N LEU A 38 7.20 43.60 -5.93
CA LEU A 38 7.61 44.94 -6.35
C LEU A 38 9.14 45.05 -6.49
N ALA A 39 9.90 44.55 -5.53
CA ALA A 39 11.37 44.55 -5.61
C ALA A 39 11.91 43.71 -6.80
N LEU A 40 11.22 42.63 -7.16
CA LEU A 40 11.58 41.82 -8.32
C LEU A 40 11.19 42.52 -9.63
N GLU A 41 10.06 43.23 -9.66
CA GLU A 41 9.62 44.05 -10.79
C GLU A 41 10.60 45.20 -11.06
N ASP A 42 11.06 45.90 -10.02
CA ASP A 42 12.07 46.96 -10.14
C ASP A 42 13.38 46.43 -10.72
N ARG A 43 13.87 45.30 -10.20
CA ARG A 43 15.10 44.66 -10.73
C ARG A 43 14.94 44.19 -12.18
N LEU A 44 13.75 43.75 -12.55
CA LEU A 44 13.46 43.37 -13.94
C LEU A 44 13.45 44.60 -14.85
N LEU A 45 12.86 45.72 -14.40
CA LEU A 45 12.92 46.98 -15.13
C LEU A 45 14.36 47.46 -15.32
N GLU A 46 15.20 47.44 -14.28
CA GLU A 46 16.63 47.77 -14.38
C GLU A 46 17.36 46.88 -15.40
N ALA A 47 17.15 45.56 -15.34
CA ALA A 47 17.75 44.62 -16.27
C ALA A 47 17.31 44.88 -17.73
N THR A 48 16.03 45.20 -17.95
CA THR A 48 15.54 45.55 -19.29
C THR A 48 16.11 46.87 -19.80
N GLN A 49 16.34 47.86 -18.94
CA GLN A 49 17.02 49.09 -19.32
C GLN A 49 18.48 48.82 -19.68
N GLN A 50 19.20 48.03 -18.90
CA GLN A 50 20.57 47.61 -19.21
C GLN A 50 20.64 46.87 -20.55
N GLN A 51 19.69 45.98 -20.83
CA GLN A 51 19.62 45.28 -22.12
C GLN A 51 19.42 46.27 -23.28
N LYS A 52 18.54 47.26 -23.13
CA LYS A 52 18.34 48.29 -24.17
C LYS A 52 19.61 49.09 -24.42
N VAL A 53 20.30 49.52 -23.37
CA VAL A 53 21.58 50.24 -23.51
C VAL A 53 22.62 49.38 -24.23
N LEU A 54 22.73 48.10 -23.89
CA LEU A 54 23.65 47.17 -24.58
C LEU A 54 23.25 46.92 -26.04
N GLU A 55 21.95 46.88 -26.36
CA GLU A 55 21.45 46.78 -27.73
C GLU A 55 21.73 48.05 -28.54
N GLU A 56 21.60 49.22 -27.94
CA GLU A 56 21.96 50.51 -28.54
C GLU A 56 23.47 50.64 -28.75
N GLU A 57 24.28 50.23 -27.77
CA GLU A 57 25.75 50.17 -27.91
C GLU A 57 26.15 49.18 -29.01
N LYS A 58 25.50 48.01 -29.07
CA LYS A 58 25.71 47.04 -30.15
C LYS A 58 25.35 47.64 -31.51
N ALA A 59 24.24 48.35 -31.61
CA ALA A 59 23.83 49.02 -32.85
C ALA A 59 24.81 50.15 -33.24
N ALA A 60 25.26 50.95 -32.28
CA ALA A 60 26.26 52.00 -32.49
C ALA A 60 27.60 51.42 -32.96
N LEU A 61 28.07 50.32 -32.35
CA LEU A 61 29.26 49.59 -32.77
C LEU A 61 29.09 49.00 -34.17
N GLN A 62 27.89 48.57 -34.55
CA GLN A 62 27.56 48.07 -35.88
C GLN A 62 27.56 49.17 -36.96
N VAL A 63 27.29 50.43 -36.59
CA VAL A 63 27.40 51.61 -37.47
C VAL A 63 28.85 52.11 -37.59
N VAL A 64 29.64 52.03 -36.51
CA VAL A 64 31.07 52.40 -36.50
C VAL A 64 31.93 51.37 -37.23
N TRP A 65 31.51 50.10 -37.25
CA TRP A 65 32.12 49.02 -38.01
C TRP A 65 31.15 48.44 -39.05
N PRO A 66 30.86 49.15 -40.16
CA PRO A 66 30.11 48.55 -41.25
C PRO A 66 31.00 47.48 -41.87
N ILE A 67 30.72 46.21 -41.58
CA ILE A 67 31.41 45.07 -42.19
C ILE A 67 31.22 45.18 -43.71
N PRO A 68 32.28 45.40 -44.51
CA PRO A 68 32.13 45.42 -45.95
C PRO A 68 31.92 43.98 -46.42
N HIS A 69 30.76 43.68 -47.00
CA HIS A 69 30.59 42.49 -47.82
C HIS A 69 31.36 42.66 -49.13
N HIS A 70 32.69 42.56 -49.08
CA HIS A 70 33.53 42.52 -50.26
C HIS A 70 33.89 41.08 -50.61
N ARG A 71 33.33 40.61 -51.73
CA ARG A 71 33.89 39.50 -52.51
C ARG A 71 35.33 39.85 -52.85
N VAL A 72 36.28 39.08 -52.31
CA VAL A 72 37.69 39.21 -52.67
C VAL A 72 37.89 38.62 -54.07
N THR A 73 38.26 39.46 -55.03
CA THR A 73 38.97 39.05 -56.25
C THR A 73 40.47 39.29 -56.03
N PRO A 74 41.36 38.43 -56.54
CA PRO A 74 42.79 38.52 -56.25
C PRO A 74 43.48 39.45 -57.25
N GLY A 75 43.94 40.59 -56.75
CA GLY A 75 44.77 41.54 -57.50
C GLY A 75 45.28 42.64 -56.58
N ASP A 76 46.60 42.82 -56.58
CA ASP A 76 47.39 43.90 -55.99
C ASP A 76 47.75 43.86 -54.49
N GLN A 77 49.01 43.48 -54.29
CA GLN A 77 49.79 43.74 -53.09
C GLN A 77 50.27 45.19 -53.08
N LYS A 78 50.07 45.90 -51.97
CA LYS A 78 51.09 46.69 -51.24
C LYS A 78 50.45 47.60 -50.19
N ALA A 79 50.69 47.30 -48.92
CA ALA A 79 51.04 48.29 -47.90
C ALA A 79 51.49 47.52 -46.65
N GLY A 80 52.57 47.97 -46.02
CA GLY A 80 53.18 47.32 -44.87
C GLY A 80 52.20 47.17 -43.72
N PHE A 81 51.95 45.91 -43.33
CA PHE A 81 51.24 45.62 -42.09
C PHE A 81 52.24 45.54 -40.95
N SER A 82 52.17 46.54 -40.07
CA SER A 82 52.82 46.53 -38.76
C SER A 82 52.52 45.23 -38.02
N MET A 83 53.53 44.72 -37.31
CA MET A 83 53.49 43.49 -36.50
C MET A 83 52.36 43.50 -35.44
N ALA A 84 51.78 44.67 -35.13
CA ALA A 84 50.61 44.84 -34.27
C ALA A 84 49.29 44.30 -34.87
N VAL A 85 49.15 44.24 -36.21
CA VAL A 85 47.91 43.79 -36.87
C VAL A 85 47.77 42.26 -36.85
N ARG A 86 48.89 41.53 -36.74
CA ARG A 86 48.85 40.06 -36.59
C ARG A 86 48.26 39.65 -35.24
N SER A 87 48.59 40.36 -34.16
CA SER A 87 47.99 40.13 -32.84
C SER A 87 46.52 40.54 -32.78
N ALA A 88 46.12 41.57 -33.53
CA ALA A 88 44.74 42.04 -33.61
C ALA A 88 43.80 41.12 -34.42
N LEU A 89 44.33 40.27 -35.31
CA LEU A 89 43.56 39.29 -36.08
C LEU A 89 43.41 37.92 -35.38
N ILE A 90 44.30 37.58 -34.45
CA ILE A 90 44.28 36.30 -33.74
C ILE A 90 43.18 36.26 -32.67
N PHE A 91 42.93 37.38 -31.99
CA PHE A 91 41.92 37.49 -30.94
C PHE A 91 40.46 37.32 -31.45
N PRO A 92 40.01 38.00 -32.53
CA PRO A 92 38.67 37.78 -33.07
C PRO A 92 38.47 36.38 -33.66
N ARG A 93 39.53 35.74 -34.17
CA ARG A 93 39.45 34.37 -34.70
C ARG A 93 39.24 33.32 -33.60
N LYS A 94 39.95 33.46 -32.47
CA LYS A 94 39.76 32.60 -31.29
C LYS A 94 38.36 32.74 -30.69
N LEU A 95 37.86 33.97 -30.56
CA LEU A 95 36.48 34.20 -30.09
C LEU A 95 35.43 33.64 -31.04
N GLN A 96 35.67 33.68 -32.35
CA GLN A 96 34.78 33.11 -33.35
C GLN A 96 34.78 31.57 -33.33
N GLU A 97 35.94 30.95 -33.09
CA GLU A 97 36.07 29.52 -32.85
C GLU A 97 35.35 29.09 -31.55
N GLU A 98 35.55 29.82 -30.45
CA GLU A 98 34.87 29.56 -29.17
C GLU A 98 33.34 29.72 -29.29
N LEU A 99 32.87 30.73 -30.04
CA LEU A 99 31.45 30.92 -30.32
C LEU A 99 30.88 29.75 -31.14
N ALA A 100 31.61 29.28 -32.16
CA ALA A 100 31.19 28.13 -32.96
C ALA A 100 31.12 26.85 -32.13
N VAL A 101 32.08 26.63 -31.23
CA VAL A 101 32.05 25.51 -30.27
C VAL A 101 30.88 25.63 -29.31
N ALA A 102 30.64 26.82 -28.74
CA ALA A 102 29.51 27.05 -27.83
C ALA A 102 28.16 26.84 -28.52
N GLN A 103 28.02 27.28 -29.78
CA GLN A 103 26.83 27.05 -30.60
C GLN A 103 26.63 25.56 -30.89
N GLY A 104 27.70 24.82 -31.22
CA GLY A 104 27.67 23.37 -31.41
C GLY A 104 27.21 22.64 -30.15
N MET A 105 27.82 22.95 -29.00
CA MET A 105 27.45 22.41 -27.69
C MET A 105 25.99 22.71 -27.33
N LEU A 106 25.48 23.89 -27.69
CA LEU A 106 24.09 24.27 -27.44
C LEU A 106 23.11 23.47 -28.32
N LEU A 107 23.47 23.18 -29.57
CA LEU A 107 22.70 22.31 -30.46
C LEU A 107 22.68 20.86 -29.95
N GLU A 108 23.82 20.34 -29.50
CA GLU A 108 23.90 19.01 -28.89
C GLU A 108 23.04 18.93 -27.63
N LYS A 109 23.12 19.92 -26.74
CA LYS A 109 22.27 19.99 -25.55
C LYS A 109 20.78 20.05 -25.91
N LYS A 110 20.39 20.81 -26.93
CA LYS A 110 19.01 20.83 -27.45
C LYS A 110 18.57 19.47 -27.99
N ALA A 111 19.44 18.74 -28.67
CA ALA A 111 19.14 17.38 -29.15
C ALA A 111 18.94 16.41 -27.98
N VAL A 112 19.78 16.49 -26.95
CA VAL A 112 19.62 15.69 -25.72
C VAL A 112 18.31 16.01 -25.01
N ILE A 113 17.97 17.29 -24.84
CA ILE A 113 16.69 17.71 -24.23
C ILE A 113 15.51 17.18 -25.05
N SER A 114 15.58 17.23 -26.37
CA SER A 114 14.52 16.73 -27.26
C SER A 114 14.35 15.22 -27.11
N ARG A 115 15.45 14.47 -27.03
CA ARG A 115 15.43 13.02 -26.80
C ARG A 115 14.83 12.68 -25.43
N LEU A 116 15.27 13.35 -24.36
CA LEU A 116 14.74 13.13 -23.01
C LEU A 116 13.26 13.49 -22.90
N THR A 117 12.83 14.58 -23.55
CA THR A 117 11.41 14.95 -23.62
C THR A 117 10.58 13.85 -24.29
N ARG A 118 11.12 13.25 -25.36
CA ARG A 118 10.48 12.12 -26.04
C ARG A 118 10.40 10.89 -25.15
N GLU A 119 11.51 10.50 -24.52
CA GLU A 119 11.57 9.36 -23.59
C GLU A 119 10.59 9.54 -22.41
N LEU A 120 10.46 10.76 -21.87
CA LEU A 120 9.47 11.09 -20.84
C LEU A 120 8.03 10.95 -21.36
N SER A 121 7.75 11.41 -22.59
CA SER A 121 6.43 11.26 -23.19
C SER A 121 6.06 9.79 -23.43
N GLU A 122 7.03 8.97 -23.86
CA GLU A 122 6.86 7.53 -24.06
C GLU A 122 6.72 6.77 -22.73
N ALA A 123 7.45 7.17 -21.69
CA ALA A 123 7.26 6.64 -20.34
C ALA A 123 5.87 7.00 -19.79
N ARG A 124 5.40 8.23 -20.02
CA ARG A 124 4.06 8.68 -19.61
C ARG A 124 2.95 7.92 -20.33
N ALA A 125 3.11 7.66 -21.64
CA ALA A 125 2.18 6.83 -22.40
C ALA A 125 2.12 5.40 -21.83
N ARG A 126 3.28 4.75 -21.64
CA ARG A 126 3.35 3.40 -21.04
C ARG A 126 2.71 3.32 -19.65
N MET A 127 2.93 4.33 -18.79
CA MET A 127 2.27 4.39 -17.48
C MET A 127 0.75 4.59 -17.59
N SER A 128 0.29 5.32 -18.61
CA SER A 128 -1.15 5.47 -18.87
C SER A 128 -1.77 4.16 -19.32
N ASP A 129 -1.09 3.41 -20.20
CA ASP A 129 -1.56 2.12 -20.69
C ASP A 129 -1.62 1.10 -19.53
N MET A 130 -0.55 0.97 -18.73
CA MET A 130 -0.54 0.10 -17.55
C MET A 130 -1.64 0.48 -16.54
N ARG A 131 -1.91 1.78 -16.35
CA ARG A 131 -3.02 2.24 -15.50
C ARG A 131 -4.37 1.81 -16.06
N GLY A 132 -4.55 1.88 -17.38
CA GLY A 132 -5.75 1.40 -18.06
C GLY A 132 -5.93 -0.11 -17.91
N GLU A 133 -4.86 -0.88 -18.13
CA GLU A 133 -4.86 -2.34 -17.98
C GLU A 133 -5.19 -2.76 -16.55
N LEU A 134 -4.53 -2.19 -15.54
CA LEU A 134 -4.83 -2.46 -14.13
C LEU A 134 -6.28 -2.12 -13.76
N SER A 135 -6.83 -1.05 -14.33
CA SER A 135 -8.23 -0.68 -14.12
C SER A 135 -9.21 -1.68 -14.75
N GLU A 136 -8.90 -2.20 -15.94
CA GLU A 136 -9.75 -3.20 -16.60
C GLU A 136 -9.66 -4.56 -15.89
N GLU A 137 -8.48 -4.96 -15.42
CA GLU A 137 -8.32 -6.17 -14.59
C GLU A 137 -9.19 -6.10 -13.33
N GLN A 138 -9.13 -4.98 -12.61
CA GLN A 138 -9.97 -4.76 -11.42
C GLN A 138 -11.46 -4.80 -11.76
N LYS A 139 -11.87 -4.21 -12.89
CA LYS A 139 -13.26 -4.25 -13.36
C LYS A 139 -13.71 -5.67 -13.66
N VAL A 140 -12.89 -6.46 -14.35
CA VAL A 140 -13.20 -7.87 -14.67
C VAL A 140 -13.32 -8.72 -13.40
N GLU A 141 -12.44 -8.52 -12.41
CA GLU A 141 -12.52 -9.22 -11.12
C GLU A 141 -13.78 -8.86 -10.33
N LEU A 142 -14.17 -7.57 -10.32
CA LEU A 142 -15.41 -7.11 -9.72
C LEU A 142 -16.64 -7.70 -10.41
N GLU A 143 -16.67 -7.73 -11.74
CA GLU A 143 -17.75 -8.37 -12.49
C GLU A 143 -17.84 -9.87 -12.21
N HIS A 144 -16.70 -10.56 -12.11
CA HIS A 144 -16.66 -11.97 -11.74
C HIS A 144 -17.23 -12.20 -10.33
N SER A 145 -16.79 -11.40 -9.36
CA SER A 145 -17.28 -11.44 -7.98
C SER A 145 -18.78 -11.14 -7.91
N GLN A 146 -19.27 -10.17 -8.68
CA GLN A 146 -20.69 -9.84 -8.76
C GLN A 146 -21.52 -10.99 -9.34
N ARG A 147 -21.03 -11.68 -10.38
CA ARG A 147 -21.69 -12.88 -10.93
C ARG A 147 -21.76 -13.99 -9.89
N GLN A 148 -20.69 -14.22 -9.13
CA GLN A 148 -20.67 -15.21 -8.05
C GLN A 148 -21.66 -14.84 -6.94
N LEU A 149 -21.70 -13.59 -6.51
CA LEU A 149 -22.64 -13.13 -5.48
C LEU A 149 -24.09 -13.32 -5.90
N LYS A 150 -24.44 -12.97 -7.15
CA LYS A 150 -25.78 -13.23 -7.70
C LYS A 150 -26.14 -14.71 -7.69
N HIS A 151 -25.18 -15.59 -8.00
CA HIS A 151 -25.41 -17.03 -7.94
C HIS A 151 -25.64 -17.51 -6.50
N ARG A 152 -24.82 -17.06 -5.55
CA ARG A 152 -24.99 -17.38 -4.12
C ARG A 152 -26.27 -16.82 -3.53
N GLU A 153 -26.68 -15.62 -3.93
CA GLU A 153 -27.95 -15.03 -3.54
C GLU A 153 -29.13 -15.87 -4.04
N TRP A 154 -29.08 -16.33 -5.28
CA TRP A 154 -30.09 -17.25 -5.83
C TRP A 154 -30.16 -18.57 -5.04
N GLU A 155 -29.01 -19.17 -4.70
CA GLU A 155 -28.98 -20.39 -3.86
C GLU A 155 -29.59 -20.15 -2.48
N VAL A 156 -29.26 -19.04 -1.83
CA VAL A 156 -29.82 -18.67 -0.52
C VAL A 156 -31.33 -18.47 -0.61
N ASN A 157 -31.82 -17.83 -1.66
CA ASN A 157 -33.26 -17.64 -1.87
C ASN A 157 -33.98 -18.98 -2.04
N GLN A 158 -33.43 -19.91 -2.84
CA GLN A 158 -33.98 -21.25 -2.94
C GLN A 158 -34.00 -22.01 -1.61
N LEU A 159 -32.95 -21.88 -0.81
CA LEU A 159 -32.90 -22.51 0.51
C LEU A 159 -33.91 -21.88 1.48
N ARG A 160 -34.12 -20.56 1.42
CA ARG A 160 -35.16 -19.87 2.19
C ARG A 160 -36.56 -20.34 1.80
N GLU A 161 -36.84 -20.48 0.51
CA GLU A 161 -38.11 -21.02 0.00
C GLU A 161 -38.36 -22.43 0.55
N LYS A 162 -37.38 -23.34 0.41
CA LYS A 162 -37.48 -24.69 0.99
C LYS A 162 -37.69 -24.71 2.50
N LEU A 163 -37.03 -23.80 3.23
CA LEU A 163 -37.24 -23.68 4.67
C LEU A 163 -38.65 -23.18 5.01
N SER A 164 -39.20 -22.25 4.21
CA SER A 164 -40.56 -21.78 4.39
C SER A 164 -41.61 -22.87 4.13
N GLU A 165 -41.39 -23.71 3.09
CA GLU A 165 -42.22 -24.89 2.80
C GLU A 165 -42.16 -25.92 3.93
N MET A 166 -40.97 -26.20 4.47
CA MET A 166 -40.84 -27.09 5.62
C MET A 166 -41.49 -26.51 6.87
N SER A 167 -41.41 -25.19 7.09
CA SER A 167 -42.04 -24.52 8.22
C SER A 167 -43.57 -24.64 8.17
N SER A 168 -44.19 -24.40 7.00
CA SER A 168 -45.65 -24.54 6.86
C SER A 168 -46.10 -25.99 7.09
N LEU A 169 -45.35 -26.98 6.59
CA LEU A 169 -45.64 -28.39 6.83
C LEU A 169 -45.56 -28.76 8.32
N VAL A 170 -44.58 -28.21 9.05
CA VAL A 170 -44.47 -28.42 10.50
C VAL A 170 -45.64 -27.78 11.23
N GLU A 171 -46.01 -26.55 10.88
CA GLU A 171 -47.18 -25.87 11.45
C GLU A 171 -48.48 -26.65 11.20
N GLU A 172 -48.69 -27.18 10.00
CA GLU A 172 -49.83 -28.05 9.67
C GLU A 172 -49.84 -29.33 10.51
N LYS A 173 -48.69 -29.99 10.66
CA LYS A 173 -48.58 -31.19 11.50
C LYS A 173 -48.84 -30.87 12.98
N ASP A 174 -48.34 -29.75 13.48
CA ASP A 174 -48.58 -29.29 14.85
C ASP A 174 -50.06 -28.97 15.10
N GLN A 175 -50.73 -28.34 14.13
CA GLN A 175 -52.18 -28.10 14.19
C GLN A 175 -52.97 -29.42 14.20
N ALA A 176 -52.61 -30.37 13.33
CA ALA A 176 -53.25 -31.69 13.28
C ALA A 176 -53.03 -32.48 14.59
N LEU A 177 -51.82 -32.43 15.16
CA LEU A 177 -51.52 -33.04 16.45
C LEU A 177 -52.32 -32.42 17.60
N LYS A 178 -52.49 -31.09 17.61
CA LYS A 178 -53.34 -30.40 18.58
C LYS A 178 -54.80 -30.81 18.45
N ALA A 179 -55.33 -30.86 17.23
CA ALA A 179 -56.70 -31.32 16.97
C ALA A 179 -56.91 -32.76 17.45
N ALA A 180 -56.00 -33.68 17.12
CA ALA A 180 -56.06 -35.07 17.59
C ALA A 180 -55.98 -35.17 19.13
N ALA A 181 -55.14 -34.35 19.77
CA ALA A 181 -55.05 -34.29 21.22
C ALA A 181 -56.34 -33.76 21.87
N GLU A 182 -57.00 -32.77 21.26
CA GLU A 182 -58.29 -32.25 21.70
C GLU A 182 -59.42 -33.26 21.55
N GLU A 183 -59.47 -34.01 20.44
CA GLU A 183 -60.40 -35.13 20.25
C GLU A 183 -60.21 -36.22 21.31
N LEU A 184 -58.97 -36.58 21.62
CA LEU A 184 -58.65 -37.51 22.70
C LEU A 184 -59.10 -36.97 24.06
N ARG A 185 -58.91 -35.68 24.33
CA ARG A 185 -59.41 -35.06 25.57
C ARG A 185 -60.93 -35.06 25.63
N TYR A 186 -61.61 -34.74 24.54
CA TYR A 186 -63.08 -34.74 24.47
C TYR A 186 -63.68 -36.13 24.67
N THR A 187 -63.14 -37.15 24.01
CA THR A 187 -63.57 -38.55 24.17
C THR A 187 -63.33 -39.05 25.58
N LEU A 188 -62.17 -38.77 26.17
CA LEU A 188 -61.84 -39.16 27.55
C LEU A 188 -62.75 -38.46 28.57
N THR A 189 -63.01 -37.17 28.38
CA THR A 189 -63.93 -36.39 29.23
C THR A 189 -65.37 -36.88 29.10
N SER A 190 -65.85 -37.19 27.89
CA SER A 190 -67.19 -37.75 27.65
C SER A 190 -67.35 -39.16 28.24
N ARG A 191 -66.28 -39.96 28.22
CA ARG A 191 -66.23 -41.27 28.88
C ARG A 191 -66.26 -41.14 30.42
N CYS A 192 -65.65 -40.09 30.98
CA CYS A 192 -65.77 -39.80 32.42
C CYS A 192 -67.18 -39.36 32.84
N HIS A 193 -67.96 -38.69 31.99
CA HIS A 193 -69.34 -38.28 32.29
C HIS A 193 -70.38 -39.42 32.16
N SER A 194 -70.04 -40.50 31.44
CA SER A 194 -70.90 -41.70 31.31
C SER A 194 -70.66 -42.75 32.40
N VAL A 195 -69.67 -42.53 33.28
CA VAL A 195 -69.46 -43.32 34.50
C VAL A 195 -70.09 -42.55 35.66
N GLY A 196 -71.16 -43.11 36.25
CA GLY A 196 -71.86 -42.50 37.39
C GLY A 196 -70.97 -42.28 38.63
N PRO A 197 -71.46 -41.53 39.64
CA PRO A 197 -70.67 -41.07 40.80
C PRO A 197 -70.37 -42.18 41.83
N GLN A 198 -69.93 -43.35 41.38
CA GLN A 198 -69.47 -44.45 42.24
C GLN A 198 -68.03 -44.92 41.95
N GLN A 199 -67.31 -44.26 41.04
CA GLN A 199 -65.87 -44.51 40.82
C GLN A 199 -64.99 -43.24 40.88
N LEU A 200 -65.51 -42.16 41.48
CA LEU A 200 -64.80 -40.90 41.67
C LEU A 200 -63.78 -40.90 42.83
N VAL A 201 -63.58 -42.02 43.52
CA VAL A 201 -62.56 -42.13 44.59
C VAL A 201 -61.21 -42.67 44.07
N ALA A 202 -61.15 -43.21 42.84
CA ALA A 202 -59.91 -43.82 42.32
C ALA A 202 -59.11 -42.93 41.34
N VAL A 203 -59.68 -41.82 40.85
CA VAL A 203 -59.05 -41.02 39.79
C VAL A 203 -58.38 -39.73 40.32
N SER A 204 -58.70 -39.28 41.53
CA SER A 204 -58.00 -38.15 42.16
C SER A 204 -56.66 -38.52 42.82
N THR A 205 -56.34 -39.81 42.95
CA THR A 205 -55.08 -40.31 43.55
C THR A 205 -53.97 -40.62 42.55
N LEU A 206 -54.13 -40.32 41.26
CA LEU A 206 -53.08 -40.50 40.24
C LEU A 206 -52.47 -39.17 39.75
N SER A 207 -52.67 -38.07 40.48
CA SER A 207 -52.01 -36.79 40.25
C SER A 207 -50.67 -36.63 40.99
N LEU A 208 -50.26 -37.59 41.82
CA LEU A 208 -49.01 -37.52 42.59
C LEU A 208 -48.33 -38.91 42.68
N CYS A 209 -47.81 -39.41 41.57
CA CYS A 209 -46.83 -40.51 41.59
C CYS A 209 -45.86 -40.37 40.41
N CYS A 210 -45.07 -39.29 40.42
CA CYS A 210 -43.89 -39.16 39.55
C CYS A 210 -42.61 -38.98 40.39
N ALA A 211 -42.56 -39.57 41.58
CA ALA A 211 -41.35 -39.59 42.39
C ALA A 211 -41.16 -40.95 43.05
N ARG A 212 -40.10 -41.62 42.58
CA ARG A 212 -39.31 -42.66 43.26
C ARG A 212 -39.81 -44.11 43.29
N CYS A 213 -38.78 -44.94 43.11
CA CYS A 213 -38.62 -46.37 43.42
C CYS A 213 -39.22 -47.32 42.38
N ARG A 214 -38.40 -47.85 41.46
CA ARG A 214 -37.52 -49.03 41.64
C ARG A 214 -38.28 -50.21 42.24
N LEU A 215 -38.38 -51.26 41.43
CA LEU A 215 -38.14 -52.70 41.71
C LEU A 215 -38.54 -53.39 40.38
N GLY A 216 -37.72 -54.18 39.72
CA GLY A 216 -36.89 -55.23 40.28
C GLY A 216 -37.57 -56.58 40.03
N ARG A 217 -37.38 -57.11 38.81
CA ARG A 217 -37.29 -58.53 38.45
C ARG A 217 -38.48 -59.44 38.81
N GLN A 218 -39.21 -59.86 37.77
CA GLN A 218 -39.45 -61.29 37.46
C GLN A 218 -40.03 -61.44 36.04
N GLU A 219 -39.26 -62.10 35.18
CA GLU A 219 -39.69 -62.82 33.96
C GLU A 219 -40.49 -64.07 34.38
N PRO A 220 -41.42 -64.64 33.58
CA PRO A 220 -41.10 -65.10 32.22
C PRO A 220 -42.20 -64.98 31.14
N GLY A 221 -41.75 -64.85 29.89
CA GLY A 221 -42.41 -65.56 28.78
C GLY A 221 -42.71 -64.76 27.52
N PHE A 222 -41.81 -64.91 26.54
CA PHE A 222 -42.05 -64.82 25.10
C PHE A 222 -42.71 -63.54 24.55
N PHE A 223 -41.89 -62.56 24.16
CA PHE A 223 -41.87 -62.04 22.78
C PHE A 223 -40.49 -61.40 22.50
N GLN A 224 -39.96 -61.73 21.33
CA GLN A 224 -38.67 -61.33 20.77
C GLN A 224 -38.67 -59.83 20.43
N GLU A 225 -37.60 -59.11 20.83
CA GLU A 225 -36.99 -57.82 20.39
C GLU A 225 -37.68 -56.82 19.43
N PRO A 226 -37.31 -55.51 19.41
CA PRO A 226 -36.16 -54.87 20.08
C PRO A 226 -36.50 -53.53 20.79
N ALA A 227 -36.32 -53.47 22.12
CA ALA A 227 -36.24 -52.19 22.85
C ALA A 227 -34.79 -51.73 23.07
N SER A 228 -33.81 -52.50 22.59
CA SER A 228 -32.37 -52.22 22.72
C SER A 228 -31.87 -51.19 21.71
N ASP A 229 -32.53 -51.04 20.55
CA ASP A 229 -32.04 -50.18 19.46
C ASP A 229 -32.14 -48.68 19.74
N LEU A 230 -33.12 -48.21 20.53
CA LEU A 230 -33.28 -46.76 20.78
C LEU A 230 -32.33 -46.22 21.85
N ALA A 231 -31.97 -47.03 22.85
CA ALA A 231 -30.96 -46.68 23.84
C ALA A 231 -29.55 -46.72 23.23
N GLU A 232 -29.30 -47.66 22.32
CA GLU A 232 -28.06 -47.74 21.55
C GLU A 232 -27.95 -46.62 20.51
N LEU A 233 -29.04 -46.23 19.83
CA LEU A 233 -29.09 -45.02 19.00
C LEU A 233 -28.87 -43.74 19.82
N GLY A 234 -29.45 -43.64 21.01
CA GLY A 234 -29.25 -42.52 21.92
C GLY A 234 -27.79 -42.38 22.40
N ALA A 235 -27.10 -43.50 22.61
CA ALA A 235 -25.68 -43.54 22.95
C ALA A 235 -24.79 -43.20 21.73
N ARG A 236 -25.14 -43.68 20.53
CA ARG A 236 -24.46 -43.32 19.27
C ARG A 236 -24.58 -41.81 18.96
N CYS A 237 -25.72 -41.19 19.24
CA CYS A 237 -25.94 -39.75 19.00
C CYS A 237 -25.08 -38.80 19.86
N ARG A 238 -24.48 -39.26 20.98
CA ARG A 238 -23.56 -38.44 21.79
C ARG A 238 -22.09 -38.54 21.36
N GLY A 239 -21.73 -39.56 20.58
CA GLY A 239 -20.36 -39.79 20.09
C GLY A 239 -20.16 -39.39 18.63
N LEU A 240 -21.17 -39.61 17.77
CA LEU A 240 -21.01 -39.50 16.30
C LEU A 240 -20.58 -38.11 15.82
N ARG A 241 -21.04 -37.02 16.43
CA ARG A 241 -20.55 -35.66 16.07
C ARG A 241 -19.08 -35.48 16.41
N HIS A 242 -18.64 -35.98 17.57
CA HIS A 242 -17.24 -35.88 17.99
C HIS A 242 -16.36 -36.81 17.15
N GLU A 243 -16.85 -38.01 16.85
CA GLU A 243 -16.18 -39.00 16.02
C GLU A 243 -16.07 -38.53 14.57
N GLU A 244 -17.10 -37.89 14.02
CA GLU A 244 -17.03 -37.19 12.73
C GLU A 244 -16.07 -36.00 12.75
N THR A 245 -16.02 -35.21 13.84
CA THR A 245 -15.03 -34.13 13.97
C THR A 245 -13.62 -34.69 14.01
N ILE A 246 -13.38 -35.76 14.78
CA ILE A 246 -12.09 -36.46 14.84
C ILE A 246 -11.74 -37.03 13.47
N GLN A 247 -12.71 -37.59 12.75
CA GLN A 247 -12.50 -38.16 11.43
C GLN A 247 -12.14 -37.07 10.41
N ARG A 248 -12.88 -35.94 10.39
CA ARG A 248 -12.54 -34.76 9.56
C ARG A 248 -11.17 -34.17 9.92
N GLN A 249 -10.81 -34.15 11.20
CA GLN A 249 -9.48 -33.72 11.65
C GLN A 249 -8.37 -34.69 11.21
N LYS A 250 -8.62 -36.01 11.28
CA LYS A 250 -7.69 -37.04 10.78
C LYS A 250 -7.51 -36.95 9.27
N GLU A 251 -8.58 -36.75 8.52
CA GLU A 251 -8.56 -36.57 7.07
C GLU A 251 -7.82 -35.28 6.68
N GLY A 252 -8.11 -34.16 7.34
CA GLY A 252 -7.38 -32.90 7.12
C GLY A 252 -5.88 -33.01 7.46
N LEU A 253 -5.53 -33.74 8.53
CA LEU A 253 -4.12 -34.03 8.86
C LEU A 253 -3.46 -34.96 7.83
N ALA A 254 -4.18 -35.96 7.32
CA ALA A 254 -3.68 -36.84 6.26
C ALA A 254 -3.43 -36.04 4.97
N GLU A 255 -4.35 -35.17 4.59
CA GLU A 255 -4.22 -34.29 3.42
C GLU A 255 -3.06 -33.30 3.59
N LEU A 256 -2.89 -32.69 4.76
CA LEU A 256 -1.75 -31.83 5.06
C LEU A 256 -0.43 -32.60 5.00
N ARG A 257 -0.37 -33.82 5.55
CA ARG A 257 0.82 -34.69 5.44
C ARG A 257 1.12 -35.06 3.99
N GLU A 258 0.10 -35.30 3.17
CA GLU A 258 0.29 -35.56 1.74
C GLU A 258 0.77 -34.31 0.99
N ARG A 259 0.19 -33.14 1.25
CA ARG A 259 0.63 -31.86 0.69
C ARG A 259 2.07 -31.54 1.07
N VAL A 260 2.45 -31.74 2.34
CA VAL A 260 3.83 -31.62 2.81
C VAL A 260 4.73 -32.64 2.11
N LYS A 261 4.33 -33.91 2.00
CA LYS A 261 5.08 -34.93 1.27
C LYS A 261 5.25 -34.60 -0.22
N MET A 262 4.26 -34.00 -0.86
CA MET A 262 4.33 -33.55 -2.26
C MET A 262 5.21 -32.31 -2.39
N GLN A 263 5.18 -31.41 -1.41
CA GLN A 263 6.04 -30.23 -1.34
C GLN A 263 7.50 -30.62 -1.08
N GLU A 264 7.74 -31.57 -0.18
CA GLU A 264 9.04 -32.21 0.07
C GLU A 264 9.53 -32.94 -1.18
N LYS A 265 8.71 -33.75 -1.85
CA LYS A 265 9.09 -34.37 -3.14
C LYS A 265 9.43 -33.34 -4.22
N ARG A 266 8.70 -32.22 -4.30
CA ARG A 266 9.03 -31.10 -5.20
C ARG A 266 10.34 -30.41 -4.81
N GLN A 267 10.66 -30.35 -3.51
CA GLN A 267 11.92 -29.83 -2.99
C GLN A 267 13.10 -30.81 -3.13
N HIS A 268 12.84 -32.13 -3.18
CA HIS A 268 13.87 -33.18 -3.28
C HIS A 268 14.10 -33.64 -4.73
N SER A 269 13.23 -33.23 -5.66
CA SER A 269 13.43 -33.34 -7.11
C SER A 269 14.55 -32.41 -7.64
N GLY A 270 15.13 -31.56 -6.79
CA GLY A 270 16.28 -30.71 -7.12
C GLY A 270 17.63 -31.18 -6.59
N ALA A 271 17.70 -32.18 -5.72
CA ALA A 271 18.97 -32.73 -5.23
C ALA A 271 18.77 -34.05 -4.46
N VAL A 272 19.03 -35.18 -5.11
CA VAL A 272 19.36 -36.45 -4.44
C VAL A 272 20.62 -37.02 -5.07
N LYS A 273 21.70 -36.97 -4.28
CA LYS A 273 22.78 -37.94 -4.02
C LYS A 273 23.89 -37.11 -3.35
N SER A 274 24.31 -37.30 -2.10
CA SER A 274 24.17 -38.46 -1.21
C SER A 274 24.77 -38.10 0.16
N ASN A 275 24.13 -38.60 1.22
CA ASN A 275 24.69 -39.01 2.54
C ASN A 275 25.25 -37.90 3.45
N SER A 276 25.08 -37.86 4.77
CA SER A 276 24.38 -38.65 5.79
C SER A 276 24.49 -37.87 7.12
N GLU A 277 23.42 -37.88 7.92
CA GLU A 277 23.22 -37.57 9.37
C GLU A 277 24.43 -37.46 10.35
N PRO A 278 24.27 -36.95 11.61
CA PRO A 278 23.06 -36.40 12.27
C PRO A 278 23.25 -35.07 13.02
N LEU A 279 22.12 -34.45 13.35
CA LEU A 279 21.75 -33.83 14.64
C LEU A 279 22.88 -33.19 15.49
N VAL A 280 22.85 -31.85 15.62
CA VAL A 280 22.76 -31.07 16.87
C VAL A 280 23.07 -29.59 16.57
N VAL A 281 22.06 -28.74 16.79
CA VAL A 281 22.14 -27.30 17.11
C VAL A 281 22.79 -26.37 16.07
N ARG A 282 21.94 -25.62 15.36
CA ARG A 282 22.18 -24.17 15.20
C ARG A 282 20.89 -23.40 14.91
N VAL A 283 20.28 -22.92 15.99
CA VAL A 283 19.53 -21.67 15.98
C VAL A 283 20.48 -20.58 15.50
N LYS A 284 20.01 -19.74 14.57
CA LYS A 284 20.73 -18.69 13.81
C LYS A 284 21.42 -19.23 12.57
N ASP A 285 20.73 -19.09 11.43
CA ASP A 285 21.15 -18.22 10.32
C ASP A 285 20.38 -18.58 9.04
N LEU A 286 19.19 -18.01 8.86
CA LEU A 286 18.52 -17.96 7.55
C LEU A 286 17.93 -16.58 7.35
N HIS A 287 18.77 -15.62 6.95
CA HIS A 287 18.40 -14.43 6.18
C HIS A 287 19.64 -13.94 5.43
N GLY A 288 19.74 -14.26 4.14
CA GLY A 288 20.73 -13.60 3.29
C GLY A 288 21.20 -14.39 2.09
N LYS A 289 20.28 -14.87 1.22
CA LYS A 289 20.60 -15.21 -0.17
C LYS A 289 19.41 -14.93 -1.08
N ILE A 290 19.16 -13.65 -1.34
CA ILE A 290 18.54 -13.20 -2.59
C ILE A 290 19.58 -12.26 -3.23
N VAL A 291 19.81 -12.44 -4.52
CA VAL A 291 20.71 -11.68 -5.41
C VAL A 291 22.18 -12.15 -5.45
N GLN A 292 22.40 -13.32 -6.05
CA GLN A 292 23.50 -13.50 -7.00
C GLN A 292 22.92 -14.16 -8.26
N GLN A 293 22.52 -13.34 -9.23
CA GLN A 293 22.46 -13.75 -10.63
C GLN A 293 23.48 -12.90 -11.38
N ARG A 294 24.62 -13.49 -11.76
CA ARG A 294 25.19 -13.45 -13.12
C ARG A 294 26.65 -13.97 -13.12
N GLY A 295 26.87 -14.97 -13.98
CA GLY A 295 28.18 -15.50 -14.40
C GLY A 295 28.61 -16.75 -13.63
N LEU A 296 29.18 -17.81 -14.21
CA LEU A 296 29.70 -18.10 -15.55
C LEU A 296 29.99 -19.62 -15.52
N GLU A 297 29.62 -20.37 -16.56
CA GLU A 297 30.25 -21.67 -16.85
C GLU A 297 30.48 -21.77 -18.36
N LEU A 298 31.75 -21.80 -18.75
CA LEU A 298 32.25 -22.72 -19.77
C LEU A 298 33.77 -22.87 -19.58
N GLU A 299 34.14 -24.03 -19.04
CA GLU A 299 35.34 -24.87 -19.31
C GLU A 299 36.75 -24.25 -19.44
N PRO A 300 37.71 -24.85 -18.70
CA PRO A 300 38.93 -25.30 -19.36
C PRO A 300 39.39 -26.70 -18.92
N ALA A 301 39.96 -27.46 -19.86
CA ALA A 301 40.69 -28.69 -19.62
C ALA A 301 41.93 -28.77 -20.57
N PRO A 302 42.95 -29.59 -20.28
CA PRO A 302 44.35 -29.16 -20.04
C PRO A 302 45.33 -29.76 -21.06
N VAL A 303 46.65 -29.48 -20.96
CA VAL A 303 47.73 -30.47 -21.21
C VAL A 303 49.11 -29.96 -20.75
N LEU A 304 49.77 -30.85 -19.99
CA LEU A 304 51.19 -31.12 -19.68
C LEU A 304 52.22 -30.01 -19.46
N GLY A 305 52.90 -30.13 -18.31
CA GLY A 305 54.25 -29.63 -18.11
C GLY A 305 55.32 -30.69 -18.40
N GLU A 306 56.55 -30.23 -18.58
CA GLU A 306 57.75 -31.05 -18.45
C GLU A 306 58.95 -30.20 -17.99
N LYS A 307 59.83 -30.82 -17.21
CA LYS A 307 60.88 -30.20 -16.38
C LYS A 307 62.28 -30.39 -17.00
N LEU A 308 63.15 -29.40 -16.73
CA LEU A 308 64.61 -29.49 -16.48
C LEU A 308 65.57 -29.83 -17.66
N LYS A 309 66.54 -28.95 -17.99
CA LYS A 309 67.92 -28.86 -17.43
C LYS A 309 68.79 -27.87 -18.25
N GLY A 310 69.91 -27.44 -17.65
CA GLY A 310 70.74 -26.31 -18.07
C GLY A 310 71.64 -26.49 -19.30
N GLY A 311 72.24 -25.37 -19.72
CA GLY A 311 73.23 -25.27 -20.79
C GLY A 311 73.82 -23.85 -20.83
N LYS A 312 75.13 -23.78 -21.06
CA LYS A 312 76.03 -22.61 -20.95
C LYS A 312 75.72 -21.43 -21.88
N VAL A 313 76.17 -20.25 -21.44
CA VAL A 313 76.46 -19.03 -22.21
C VAL A 313 77.43 -19.34 -23.37
N PRO A 314 77.30 -18.64 -24.51
CA PRO A 314 78.40 -17.79 -24.94
C PRO A 314 77.96 -16.36 -25.27
N ASP A 315 78.84 -15.42 -24.93
CA ASP A 315 78.83 -14.00 -25.34
C ASP A 315 78.49 -13.82 -26.82
N HIS A 316 77.53 -12.96 -27.10
CA HIS A 316 77.60 -12.05 -28.25
C HIS A 316 76.81 -10.77 -27.93
N VAL A 317 77.52 -9.64 -27.92
CA VAL A 317 76.94 -8.30 -27.95
C VAL A 317 76.13 -8.16 -29.24
N ALA A 318 74.81 -7.96 -29.11
CA ALA A 318 73.97 -7.45 -30.17
C ALA A 318 72.98 -6.44 -29.60
N ASP A 319 73.21 -5.20 -30.01
CA ASP A 319 72.28 -4.08 -30.04
C ASP A 319 70.86 -4.50 -30.46
N GLY A 320 69.84 -3.89 -29.85
CA GLY A 320 68.44 -4.25 -30.12
C GLY A 320 67.45 -3.72 -29.09
N GLY A 321 67.42 -2.41 -28.89
CA GLY A 321 66.55 -1.69 -27.96
C GLY A 321 65.03 -1.75 -28.23
N LEU A 322 64.50 -2.77 -28.93
CA LEU A 322 63.09 -2.83 -29.32
C LEU A 322 62.21 -3.71 -28.42
N PHE A 323 62.78 -4.71 -27.73
CA PHE A 323 62.00 -5.63 -26.86
C PHE A 323 61.77 -5.10 -25.44
N ARG A 324 62.54 -4.08 -25.03
CA ARG A 324 62.37 -3.43 -23.72
C ARG A 324 61.26 -2.39 -23.76
N ILE A 325 61.04 -1.76 -24.92
CA ILE A 325 60.07 -0.67 -25.12
C ILE A 325 58.63 -1.21 -25.06
N THR A 326 58.37 -2.38 -25.65
CA THR A 326 57.04 -3.02 -25.64
C THR A 326 56.64 -3.51 -24.24
N ASN A 327 57.55 -4.15 -23.50
CA ASN A 327 57.26 -4.55 -22.11
C ASN A 327 57.16 -3.34 -21.16
N SER A 328 57.90 -2.24 -21.42
CA SER A 328 57.75 -1.01 -20.65
C SER A 328 56.47 -0.24 -20.97
N THR A 329 55.98 -0.29 -22.22
CA THR A 329 54.68 0.33 -22.57
C THR A 329 53.52 -0.48 -22.00
N VAL A 330 53.55 -1.81 -22.13
CA VAL A 330 52.52 -2.68 -21.51
C VAL A 330 52.56 -2.58 -19.97
N SER A 331 53.75 -2.49 -19.36
CA SER A 331 53.88 -2.31 -17.90
C SER A 331 53.44 -0.91 -17.44
N LEU A 332 53.55 0.11 -18.29
CA LEU A 332 53.10 1.48 -18.01
C LEU A 332 51.57 1.58 -18.12
N GLU A 333 51.00 1.04 -19.20
CA GLU A 333 49.54 0.99 -19.41
C GLU A 333 48.83 0.19 -18.30
N MET A 334 49.43 -0.92 -17.83
CA MET A 334 48.89 -1.67 -16.69
C MET A 334 48.96 -0.90 -15.38
N ALA A 335 50.02 -0.10 -15.16
CA ALA A 335 50.15 0.74 -13.98
C ALA A 335 49.10 1.88 -13.99
N GLU A 336 48.94 2.56 -15.13
CA GLU A 336 47.93 3.61 -15.32
C GLU A 336 46.49 3.10 -15.13
N ALA A 337 46.20 1.89 -15.61
CA ALA A 337 44.89 1.26 -15.41
C ALA A 337 44.61 0.95 -13.93
N THR A 338 45.61 0.46 -13.18
CA THR A 338 45.47 0.23 -11.74
C THR A 338 45.30 1.52 -10.94
N ASP A 339 45.96 2.59 -11.37
CA ASP A 339 45.89 3.91 -10.74
C ASP A 339 44.52 4.55 -10.92
N LEU A 340 43.96 4.44 -12.13
CA LEU A 340 42.61 4.90 -12.41
C LEU A 340 41.56 4.13 -11.58
N GLY A 341 41.70 2.80 -11.50
CA GLY A 341 40.82 1.96 -10.69
C GLY A 341 40.87 2.29 -9.20
N GLU A 342 42.07 2.60 -8.68
CA GLU A 342 42.25 3.04 -7.29
C GLU A 342 41.60 4.41 -7.04
N LYS A 343 41.80 5.37 -7.94
CA LYS A 343 41.17 6.68 -7.84
C LYS A 343 39.64 6.57 -7.81
N MET A 344 39.08 5.80 -8.73
CA MET A 344 37.63 5.55 -8.77
C MET A 344 37.11 4.92 -7.47
N TYR A 345 37.83 3.96 -6.90
CA TYR A 345 37.46 3.37 -5.62
C TYR A 345 37.41 4.42 -4.50
N LEU A 346 38.44 5.26 -4.38
CA LEU A 346 38.52 6.31 -3.36
C LEU A 346 37.42 7.36 -3.54
N ASP A 347 37.14 7.78 -4.78
CA ASP A 347 36.07 8.72 -5.11
C ASP A 347 34.69 8.17 -4.71
N VAL A 348 34.41 6.91 -5.08
CA VAL A 348 33.14 6.24 -4.76
C VAL A 348 32.97 6.04 -3.26
N ILE A 349 34.00 5.56 -2.57
CA ILE A 349 33.97 5.34 -1.11
C ILE A 349 33.84 6.67 -0.36
N GLY A 350 34.52 7.72 -0.81
CA GLY A 350 34.43 9.06 -0.24
C GLY A 350 33.03 9.66 -0.41
N ALA A 351 32.44 9.51 -1.60
CA ALA A 351 31.07 9.96 -1.87
C ALA A 351 30.05 9.18 -1.04
N LEU A 352 30.15 7.85 -0.99
CA LEU A 352 29.30 6.99 -0.15
C LEU A 352 29.42 7.36 1.33
N GLY A 353 30.65 7.53 1.84
CA GLY A 353 30.92 7.94 3.21
C GLY A 353 30.25 9.26 3.55
N SER A 354 30.32 10.24 2.64
CA SER A 354 29.67 11.54 2.81
C SER A 354 28.14 11.43 2.82
N LEU A 355 27.56 10.61 1.93
CA LEU A 355 26.10 10.37 1.88
C LEU A 355 25.56 9.70 3.15
N VAL A 356 26.33 8.82 3.77
CA VAL A 356 25.92 8.15 5.03
C VAL A 356 26.40 8.87 6.29
N GLU A 357 26.95 10.09 6.13
CA GLU A 357 27.50 10.93 7.19
C GLU A 357 28.57 10.24 8.05
N MET A 358 29.41 9.41 7.43
CA MET A 358 30.58 8.82 8.08
C MET A 358 31.78 9.74 7.91
N LYS A 359 32.23 10.32 9.03
CA LYS A 359 33.22 11.41 9.02
C LYS A 359 34.62 10.98 8.55
N GLU A 360 35.03 9.74 8.79
CA GLU A 360 36.35 9.22 8.35
C GLU A 360 36.29 7.71 8.10
N LEU A 361 36.75 7.26 6.93
CA LEU A 361 36.90 5.85 6.60
C LEU A 361 38.39 5.49 6.59
N SER A 362 38.76 4.37 7.22
CA SER A 362 40.15 3.90 7.23
C SER A 362 40.57 3.35 5.87
N GLY A 363 41.84 3.51 5.50
CA GLY A 363 42.40 2.94 4.26
C GLY A 363 42.21 3.80 3.00
N MET A 364 42.04 5.12 3.15
CA MET A 364 41.93 6.08 2.03
C MET A 364 43.28 6.46 1.40
N GLN A 365 44.36 5.77 1.79
CA GLN A 365 45.70 6.02 1.27
C GLN A 365 45.90 5.32 -0.08
N PRO A 366 46.56 5.95 -1.07
CA PRO A 366 46.94 5.29 -2.33
C PRO A 366 47.92 4.13 -2.12
N LEU A 367 47.82 3.09 -2.94
CA LEU A 367 48.64 1.86 -2.84
C LEU A 367 49.94 1.94 -3.66
N GLN A 368 50.05 2.90 -4.58
CA GLN A 368 51.11 3.01 -5.59
C GLN A 368 52.55 2.91 -5.08
N HIS A 369 52.83 3.35 -3.85
CA HIS A 369 54.21 3.44 -3.32
C HIS A 369 54.41 2.67 -2.02
N LEU A 370 53.47 1.78 -1.68
CA LEU A 370 53.50 1.03 -0.42
C LEU A 370 54.17 -0.35 -0.58
N PRO A 371 55.02 -0.77 0.38
CA PRO A 371 55.53 -2.13 0.42
C PRO A 371 54.39 -3.15 0.61
N GLN A 372 54.63 -4.39 0.18
CA GLN A 372 53.61 -5.45 0.12
C GLN A 372 52.84 -5.64 1.45
N GLU A 373 53.54 -5.59 2.58
CA GLU A 373 52.95 -5.71 3.92
C GLU A 373 51.99 -4.55 4.24
N ARG A 374 52.40 -3.31 3.95
CA ARG A 374 51.54 -2.12 4.12
C ARG A 374 50.34 -2.14 3.18
N ARG A 375 50.47 -2.69 1.97
CA ARG A 375 49.33 -2.87 1.05
C ARG A 375 48.30 -3.86 1.61
N ALA A 376 48.73 -4.95 2.25
CA ALA A 376 47.83 -5.88 2.93
C ALA A 376 47.10 -5.22 4.12
N GLU A 377 47.80 -4.39 4.90
CA GLU A 377 47.20 -3.62 6.00
C GLU A 377 46.14 -2.63 5.50
N VAL A 378 46.42 -1.86 4.45
CA VAL A 378 45.46 -0.93 3.84
C VAL A 378 44.28 -1.69 3.24
N GLY A 379 44.50 -2.85 2.62
CA GLY A 379 43.44 -3.74 2.15
C GLY A 379 42.49 -4.16 3.26
N LEU A 380 43.03 -4.56 4.42
CA LEU A 380 42.22 -4.91 5.60
C LEU A 380 41.45 -3.70 6.16
N GLN A 381 42.06 -2.51 6.17
CA GLN A 381 41.39 -1.28 6.58
C GLN A 381 40.24 -0.90 5.64
N ARG A 382 40.43 -1.05 4.32
CA ARG A 382 39.39 -0.85 3.31
C ARG A 382 38.23 -1.82 3.50
N GLN A 383 38.52 -3.11 3.77
CA GLN A 383 37.50 -4.10 4.05
C GLN A 383 36.69 -3.79 5.30
N LYS A 384 37.34 -3.36 6.39
CA LYS A 384 36.67 -2.91 7.62
C LYS A 384 35.81 -1.67 7.39
N ALA A 385 36.29 -0.71 6.60
CA ALA A 385 35.53 0.49 6.24
C ALA A 385 34.27 0.14 5.43
N LEU A 386 34.40 -0.76 4.45
CA LEU A 386 33.27 -1.29 3.67
C LEU A 386 32.24 -1.99 4.56
N GLU A 387 32.69 -2.80 5.52
CA GLU A 387 31.79 -3.48 6.45
C GLU A 387 31.03 -2.50 7.35
N LEU A 388 31.70 -1.45 7.84
CA LEU A 388 31.06 -0.36 8.60
C LEU A 388 30.02 0.38 7.77
N LEU A 389 30.35 0.74 6.52
CA LEU A 389 29.41 1.36 5.58
C LEU A 389 28.19 0.47 5.36
N TYR A 390 28.41 -0.81 5.08
CA TYR A 390 27.33 -1.78 4.87
C TYR A 390 26.40 -1.85 6.09
N ARG A 391 26.96 -1.97 7.30
CA ARG A 391 26.18 -1.99 8.55
C ARG A 391 25.39 -0.70 8.74
N LYS A 392 26.00 0.46 8.47
CA LYS A 392 25.32 1.76 8.56
C LYS A 392 24.16 1.87 7.57
N ILE A 393 24.39 1.51 6.31
CA ILE A 393 23.37 1.51 5.24
C ILE A 393 22.23 0.57 5.63
N ARG A 394 22.53 -0.64 6.08
CA ARG A 394 21.51 -1.61 6.50
C ARG A 394 20.70 -1.12 7.70
N ASN A 395 21.34 -0.47 8.68
CA ASN A 395 20.63 0.13 9.80
C ASN A 395 19.72 1.29 9.37
N LEU A 396 20.16 2.12 8.42
CA LEU A 396 19.33 3.18 7.85
C LEU A 396 18.15 2.61 7.07
N GLN A 397 18.38 1.55 6.28
CA GLN A 397 17.32 0.84 5.56
C GLN A 397 16.25 0.29 6.52
N VAL A 398 16.64 -0.44 7.57
CA VAL A 398 15.67 -0.95 8.57
C VAL A 398 14.94 0.17 9.29
N ARG A 399 15.61 1.29 9.59
CA ARG A 399 14.96 2.47 10.19
C ARG A 399 13.96 3.12 9.24
N LEU A 400 14.27 3.14 7.94
CA LEU A 400 13.37 3.67 6.92
C LEU A 400 12.14 2.77 6.78
N GLU A 401 12.33 1.46 6.63
CA GLU A 401 11.25 0.46 6.54
C GLU A 401 10.28 0.59 7.74
N ARG A 402 10.81 0.73 8.96
CA ARG A 402 9.97 0.95 10.16
C ARG A 402 9.19 2.27 10.11
N LYS A 403 9.80 3.34 9.59
CA LYS A 403 9.11 4.63 9.45
C LYS A 403 8.02 4.55 8.38
N GLU A 404 8.27 3.85 7.28
CA GLU A 404 7.28 3.60 6.23
C GLU A 404 6.10 2.79 6.76
N GLU A 405 6.35 1.77 7.58
CA GLU A 405 5.30 1.00 8.25
C GLU A 405 4.46 1.90 9.18
N MET A 406 5.09 2.71 10.03
CA MET A 406 4.36 3.68 10.86
C MET A 406 3.56 4.69 10.02
N LEU A 407 4.08 5.13 8.87
CA LEU A 407 3.35 6.03 7.98
C LEU A 407 2.11 5.36 7.38
N LYS A 408 2.19 4.08 7.01
CA LYS A 408 1.02 3.30 6.56
C LYS A 408 -0.05 3.20 7.65
N ASP A 409 0.35 3.00 8.91
CA ASP A 409 -0.59 2.98 10.03
C ASP A 409 -1.28 4.34 10.22
N TYR A 410 -0.54 5.44 10.04
CA TYR A 410 -1.13 6.79 10.05
C TYR A 410 -2.06 7.04 8.88
N GLU A 411 -1.72 6.60 7.66
CA GLU A 411 -2.60 6.67 6.50
C GLU A 411 -3.93 5.94 6.77
N GLY A 412 -3.87 4.73 7.31
CA GLY A 412 -5.06 3.97 7.72
C GLY A 412 -5.88 4.68 8.80
N SER A 413 -5.21 5.28 9.80
CA SER A 413 -5.89 6.05 10.85
C SER A 413 -6.60 7.30 10.29
N VAL A 414 -5.99 7.98 9.32
CA VAL A 414 -6.58 9.14 8.65
C VAL A 414 -7.77 8.72 7.79
N GLU A 415 -7.70 7.58 7.11
CA GLU A 415 -8.83 7.03 6.33
C GLU A 415 -10.01 6.67 7.22
N GLN A 416 -9.77 6.04 8.37
CA GLN A 416 -10.80 5.78 9.38
C GLN A 416 -11.44 7.08 9.87
N LEU A 417 -10.64 8.13 10.13
CA LEU A 417 -11.16 9.44 10.53
C LEU A 417 -12.05 10.05 9.45
N ARG A 418 -11.66 9.95 8.17
CA ARG A 418 -12.49 10.43 7.05
C ARG A 418 -13.83 9.69 6.97
N GLN A 419 -13.82 8.37 7.15
CA GLN A 419 -15.03 7.56 7.18
C GLN A 419 -15.95 7.96 8.36
N SER A 420 -15.37 8.12 9.56
CA SER A 420 -16.09 8.57 10.75
C SER A 420 -16.68 9.97 10.57
N GLN A 421 -15.96 10.88 9.90
CA GLN A 421 -16.47 12.22 9.61
C GLN A 421 -17.62 12.16 8.60
N ALA A 422 -17.53 11.30 7.57
CA ALA A 422 -18.61 11.12 6.61
C ALA A 422 -19.87 10.53 7.27
N SER A 423 -19.73 9.55 8.16
CA SER A 423 -20.88 9.02 8.91
C SER A 423 -21.49 10.05 9.85
N LEU A 424 -20.66 10.89 10.49
CA LEU A 424 -21.14 11.98 11.33
C LEU A 424 -21.96 12.99 10.53
N ARG A 425 -21.50 13.37 9.33
CA ARG A 425 -22.25 14.28 8.44
C ARG A 425 -23.61 13.71 8.04
N ARG A 426 -23.67 12.43 7.69
CA ARG A 426 -24.96 11.76 7.39
C ARG A 426 -25.90 11.78 8.59
N CYS A 427 -25.40 11.47 9.78
CA CYS A 427 -26.18 11.54 11.01
C CYS A 427 -26.68 12.97 11.28
N GLN A 428 -25.87 13.99 11.03
CA GLN A 428 -26.27 15.39 11.15
C GLN A 428 -27.38 15.77 10.15
N GLU A 429 -27.26 15.32 8.90
CA GLU A 429 -28.30 15.52 7.88
C GLU A 429 -29.61 14.83 8.27
N GLU A 430 -29.55 13.58 8.74
CA GLU A 430 -30.72 12.85 9.25
C GLU A 430 -31.37 13.56 10.44
N MET A 431 -30.57 14.05 11.40
CA MET A 431 -31.06 14.83 12.53
C MET A 431 -31.76 16.11 12.06
N SER A 432 -31.19 16.85 11.11
CA SER A 432 -31.84 18.05 10.56
C SER A 432 -33.16 17.75 9.85
N SER A 433 -33.24 16.62 9.11
CA SER A 433 -34.48 16.18 8.48
C SER A 433 -35.57 15.85 9.51
N LEU A 434 -35.19 15.14 10.58
CA LEU A 434 -36.11 14.81 11.66
C LEU A 434 -36.56 16.05 12.45
N GLU A 435 -35.69 17.03 12.64
CA GLU A 435 -36.05 18.33 13.24
C GLU A 435 -37.10 19.05 12.38
N ASP A 436 -36.89 19.12 11.06
CA ASP A 436 -37.85 19.70 10.13
C ASP A 436 -39.19 18.96 10.14
N GLU A 437 -39.17 17.62 10.15
CA GLU A 437 -40.38 16.79 10.26
C GLU A 437 -41.13 17.05 11.57
N ALA A 438 -40.42 17.11 12.70
CA ALA A 438 -41.00 17.41 14.00
C ALA A 438 -41.64 18.81 14.02
N HIS A 439 -41.02 19.80 13.37
CA HIS A 439 -41.60 21.14 13.21
C HIS A 439 -42.88 21.12 12.38
N ARG A 440 -42.89 20.44 11.22
CA ARG A 440 -44.09 20.30 10.38
C ARG A 440 -45.22 19.60 11.14
N GLU A 441 -44.92 18.51 11.84
CA GLU A 441 -45.92 17.83 12.67
C GLU A 441 -46.47 18.72 13.78
N ALA A 442 -45.64 19.58 14.38
CA ALA A 442 -46.08 20.50 15.42
C ALA A 442 -47.05 21.55 14.87
N GLU A 443 -46.78 22.07 13.67
CA GLU A 443 -47.68 22.99 12.94
C GLU A 443 -49.01 22.31 12.61
N GLU A 444 -48.99 21.10 12.05
CA GLU A 444 -50.20 20.32 11.78
C GLU A 444 -51.01 20.07 13.05
N LYS A 445 -50.35 19.66 14.14
CA LYS A 445 -51.00 19.47 15.45
C LYS A 445 -51.63 20.77 15.96
N ALA A 446 -51.01 21.93 15.74
CA ALA A 446 -51.57 23.22 16.11
C ALA A 446 -52.83 23.55 15.29
N LEU A 447 -52.77 23.39 13.96
CA LEU A 447 -53.91 23.62 13.07
C LEU A 447 -55.10 22.70 13.39
N LEU A 448 -54.84 21.41 13.66
CA LEU A 448 -55.87 20.46 14.06
C LEU A 448 -56.51 20.83 15.41
N ARG A 449 -55.72 21.29 16.39
CA ARG A 449 -56.26 21.79 17.65
C ARG A 449 -57.15 23.01 17.45
N GLU A 450 -56.76 23.95 16.60
CA GLU A 450 -57.61 25.10 16.27
C GLU A 450 -58.92 24.68 15.59
N ALA A 451 -58.85 23.79 14.60
CA ALA A 451 -60.03 23.27 13.91
C ALA A 451 -61.00 22.58 14.88
N LEU A 452 -60.45 21.78 15.81
CA LEU A 452 -61.21 21.11 16.86
C LEU A 452 -61.88 22.11 17.81
N GLN A 453 -61.16 23.16 18.25
CA GLN A 453 -61.74 24.23 19.06
C GLN A 453 -62.86 24.98 18.33
N ARG A 454 -62.68 25.30 17.04
CA ARG A 454 -63.72 25.94 16.21
C ARG A 454 -64.99 25.08 16.12
N MET A 455 -64.83 23.78 15.88
CA MET A 455 -65.93 22.82 15.80
C MET A 455 -66.65 22.67 17.15
N GLN A 456 -65.92 22.64 18.27
CA GLN A 456 -66.51 22.61 19.62
C GLN A 456 -67.36 23.87 19.87
N LEU A 457 -66.85 25.05 19.54
CA LEU A 457 -67.59 26.31 19.67
C LEU A 457 -68.86 26.32 18.81
N GLN A 458 -68.81 25.80 17.58
CA GLN A 458 -69.98 25.65 16.71
C GLN A 458 -71.00 24.69 17.31
N LEU A 459 -70.55 23.53 17.79
CA LEU A 459 -71.41 22.53 18.42
C LEU A 459 -72.11 23.10 19.65
N ASP A 460 -71.40 23.85 20.49
CA ASP A 460 -71.99 24.47 21.69
C ASP A 460 -73.00 25.57 21.34
N ARG A 461 -72.74 26.37 20.30
CA ARG A 461 -73.73 27.32 19.76
C ARG A 461 -74.99 26.58 19.29
N GLU A 462 -74.85 25.51 18.52
CA GLU A 462 -75.99 24.70 18.08
C GLU A 462 -76.76 24.09 19.25
N LYS A 463 -76.07 23.54 20.25
CA LYS A 463 -76.71 23.00 21.45
C LYS A 463 -77.54 24.07 22.15
N ARG A 464 -77.02 25.29 22.31
CA ARG A 464 -77.74 26.43 22.90
C ARG A 464 -78.97 26.82 22.06
N LEU A 465 -78.83 26.90 20.73
CA LEU A 465 -79.94 27.20 19.82
C LEU A 465 -81.03 26.11 19.87
N ARG A 466 -80.63 24.82 19.86
CA ARG A 466 -81.57 23.69 20.01
C ARG A 466 -82.29 23.72 21.35
N GLN A 467 -81.60 24.06 22.45
CA GLN A 467 -82.23 24.23 23.77
C GLN A 467 -83.23 25.40 23.78
N ALA A 468 -82.86 26.55 23.21
CA ALA A 468 -83.75 27.70 23.09
C ALA A 468 -85.01 27.37 22.26
N ALA A 469 -84.84 26.70 21.11
CA ALA A 469 -85.94 26.25 20.25
C ALA A 469 -86.87 25.24 20.96
N LYS A 470 -86.32 24.35 21.80
CA LYS A 470 -87.13 23.45 22.65
C LYS A 470 -87.96 24.23 23.67
N ARG A 471 -87.39 25.27 24.28
CA ARG A 471 -88.11 26.12 25.26
C ARG A 471 -89.22 26.98 24.62
N HIS A 472 -89.12 27.30 23.34
CA HIS A 472 -90.15 28.07 22.60
C HIS A 472 -91.27 27.18 22.01
N LYS A 473 -91.15 25.84 22.11
CA LYS A 473 -92.15 24.87 21.65
C LYS A 473 -93.05 24.33 22.77
N VAL A 474 -92.87 24.82 23.99
CA VAL A 474 -93.74 24.63 25.16
C VAL A 474 -94.48 25.93 25.39
#